data_AF-A0A2H6GQM8-F1
#
_entry.id   AF-A0A2H6GQM8-F1
#
_cell.length_a   1.000
_cell.length_b   1.000
_cell.length_c   1.000
_cell.angle_alpha   90.00
_cell.angle_beta   90.00
_cell.angle_gamma   90.00
#
_symmetry.space_group_name_H-M   'P 1'
#
loop_
_entity.id
_entity.type
_entity.pdbx_description
1 polymer ?
#
loop_
_entity_poly.entity_id
_entity_poly.type
_entity_poly.pdbx_seq_one_letter_code
_entity_poly.pdbx_strand_id
1 'polypeptide(L)'
;MAKKRLVISILFVLGGLALIAFVSHKAIREAYRNRQIEKEVEILMQEAEKLRQDNKSLEDKIGYFETQEFQEWEAKKKLNFQKEDESVVVVRPSPSQETNESEPEKKEENGSKEDMPNYKKWWNYFFKY
;
A
#
# COMPACT_ATOMS: atom_id res chain seq x y z
N MET A 1 -65.73 54.32 -6.75
CA MET A 1 -65.33 53.29 -5.74
C MET A 1 -64.51 52.13 -6.32
N ALA A 2 -64.78 51.65 -7.54
CA ALA A 2 -64.08 50.49 -8.14
C ALA A 2 -62.55 50.64 -8.27
N LYS A 3 -62.04 51.81 -8.69
CA LYS A 3 -60.59 52.06 -8.82
C LYS A 3 -59.83 51.90 -7.50
N LYS A 4 -60.41 52.32 -6.37
CA LYS A 4 -59.78 52.19 -5.04
C LYS A 4 -59.67 50.71 -4.62
N ARG A 5 -60.67 49.89 -4.92
CA ARG A 5 -60.65 48.45 -4.65
C ARG A 5 -59.58 47.71 -5.45
N LEU A 6 -59.40 48.08 -6.73
CA LEU A 6 -58.35 47.51 -7.59
C LEU A 6 -56.95 47.84 -7.07
N VAL A 7 -56.70 49.10 -6.65
CA VAL A 7 -55.40 49.50 -6.09
C VAL A 7 -55.10 48.72 -4.80
N ILE A 8 -56.07 48.55 -3.91
CA ILE A 8 -55.90 47.76 -2.68
C ILE A 8 -55.59 46.29 -3.00
N SER A 9 -56.30 45.70 -3.97
CA SER A 9 -56.04 44.32 -4.40
C SER A 9 -54.64 44.15 -4.99
N ILE A 10 -54.17 45.10 -5.80
CA ILE A 10 -52.83 45.09 -6.39
C ILE A 10 -51.74 45.20 -5.31
N LEU A 11 -51.92 46.10 -4.34
CA LEU A 11 -51.01 46.24 -3.20
C LEU A 11 -50.96 44.97 -2.35
N PHE A 12 -52.09 44.30 -2.16
CA PHE A 12 -52.15 43.04 -1.42
C PHE A 12 -51.39 41.92 -2.16
N VAL A 13 -51.57 41.80 -3.48
CA VAL A 13 -50.82 40.82 -4.30
C VAL A 13 -49.32 41.13 -4.29
N LEU A 14 -48.93 42.39 -4.45
CA LEU A 14 -47.51 42.80 -4.38
C LEU A 14 -46.90 42.53 -3.00
N GLY A 15 -47.64 42.81 -1.91
CA GLY A 15 -47.21 42.49 -0.56
C GLY A 15 -47.04 40.99 -0.34
N GLY A 16 -47.97 40.18 -0.83
CA GLY A 16 -47.86 38.72 -0.81
C GLY A 16 -46.65 38.22 -1.59
N LEU A 17 -46.42 38.75 -2.80
CA LEU A 17 -45.27 38.40 -3.63
C LEU A 17 -43.95 38.77 -2.95
N ALA A 18 -43.88 39.95 -2.31
CA ALA A 18 -42.70 40.39 -1.57
C ALA A 18 -42.40 39.48 -0.37
N LEU A 19 -43.43 39.04 0.37
CA LEU A 19 -43.27 38.09 1.46
C LEU A 19 -42.77 36.73 0.97
N ILE A 20 -43.34 36.21 -0.12
CA ILE A 20 -42.90 34.95 -0.73
C ILE A 20 -41.44 35.05 -1.18
N ALA A 21 -41.07 36.15 -1.84
CA ALA A 21 -39.69 36.38 -2.28
C ALA A 21 -38.71 36.45 -1.09
N PHE A 22 -39.10 37.11 0.00
CA PHE A 22 -38.28 37.20 1.21
C PHE A 22 -38.05 35.84 1.86
N VAL A 23 -39.11 35.05 2.06
CA VAL A 23 -39.02 33.71 2.64
C VAL A 23 -38.22 32.77 1.74
N SER A 24 -38.48 32.82 0.42
CA SER A 24 -37.76 32.02 -0.57
C SER A 24 -36.26 32.33 -0.56
N HIS A 25 -35.88 33.60 -0.49
CA HIS A 25 -34.47 34.00 -0.41
C HIS A 25 -33.77 33.42 0.83
N LYS A 26 -34.43 33.47 1.99
CA LYS A 26 -33.90 32.88 3.24
C LYS A 26 -33.77 31.36 3.12
N ALA A 27 -34.79 30.69 2.59
CA ALA A 27 -34.78 29.24 2.41
C ALA A 27 -33.67 28.79 1.45
N ILE A 28 -33.47 29.49 0.33
CA ILE A 28 -32.41 29.17 -0.64
C ILE A 28 -31.03 29.33 0.01
N ARG A 29 -30.80 30.44 0.74
CA ARG A 29 -29.54 30.67 1.45
C ARG A 29 -29.26 29.58 2.48
N GLU A 30 -30.29 29.19 3.24
CA GLU A 30 -30.17 28.15 4.25
C GLU A 30 -29.89 26.78 3.62
N ALA A 31 -30.61 26.42 2.56
CA ALA A 31 -30.39 25.16 1.85
C ALA A 31 -28.97 25.08 1.27
N TYR A 32 -28.44 26.20 0.76
CA TYR A 32 -27.07 26.25 0.27
C TYR A 32 -26.06 26.08 1.41
N ARG A 33 -26.27 26.74 2.55
CA ARG A 33 -25.44 26.57 3.75
C ARG A 33 -25.47 25.13 4.26
N ASN A 34 -26.65 24.53 4.37
CA ASN A 34 -26.80 23.16 4.86
C ASN A 34 -26.05 22.16 3.97
N ARG A 35 -26.16 22.32 2.65
CA ARG A 35 -25.40 21.49 1.69
C ARG A 35 -23.90 21.66 1.80
N GLN A 36 -23.40 22.86 2.12
CA GLN A 36 -21.97 23.07 2.35
C GLN A 36 -21.51 22.36 3.63
N ILE A 37 -22.28 22.49 4.71
CA ILE A 37 -21.99 21.83 5.98
C ILE A 37 -22.01 20.31 5.82
N GLU A 38 -23.03 19.74 5.16
CA GLU A 38 -23.13 18.31 4.88
C GLU A 38 -21.90 17.78 4.12
N LYS A 39 -21.44 18.52 3.11
CA LYS A 39 -20.22 18.16 2.36
C LYS A 39 -18.98 18.21 3.24
N GLU A 40 -18.85 19.22 4.09
CA GLU A 40 -17.73 19.36 5.01
C GLU A 40 -17.72 18.22 6.04
N VAL A 41 -18.88 17.85 6.58
CA VAL A 41 -19.04 16.69 7.45
C VAL A 41 -18.64 15.41 6.72
N GLU A 42 -19.08 15.21 5.48
CA GLU A 42 -18.72 14.03 4.69
C GLU A 42 -17.21 13.94 4.46
N ILE A 43 -16.56 15.05 4.11
CA ILE A 43 -15.09 15.13 3.94
C ILE A 43 -14.38 14.79 5.24
N LEU A 44 -14.80 15.39 6.36
CA LEU A 44 -14.20 15.14 7.68
C LEU A 44 -14.39 13.68 8.12
N MET A 45 -15.54 13.06 7.82
CA MET A 45 -15.77 11.65 8.09
C MET A 45 -14.87 10.75 7.25
N GLN A 46 -14.67 11.06 5.98
CA GLN A 46 -13.74 10.32 5.11
C GLN A 46 -12.30 10.45 5.60
N GLU A 47 -11.87 11.64 6.01
CA GLU A 47 -10.54 11.88 6.56
C GLU A 47 -10.33 11.13 7.88
N ALA A 48 -11.33 11.13 8.76
CA ALA A 48 -11.27 10.38 10.02
C ALA A 48 -11.15 8.87 9.79
N GLU A 49 -11.92 8.31 8.85
CA GLU A 49 -11.82 6.87 8.54
C GLU A 49 -10.48 6.53 7.90
N LYS A 50 -9.96 7.38 7.01
CA LYS A 50 -8.61 7.22 6.46
C LYS A 50 -7.56 7.20 7.56
N LEU A 51 -7.60 8.17 8.47
CA LEU A 51 -6.65 8.25 9.59
C LEU A 51 -6.74 7.02 10.51
N ARG A 52 -7.95 6.48 10.72
CA ARG A 52 -8.15 5.25 11.48
C ARG A 52 -7.52 4.04 10.80
N GLN A 53 -7.66 3.93 9.48
CA GLN A 53 -7.04 2.87 8.69
C GLN A 53 -5.51 2.99 8.68
N ASP A 54 -4.99 4.22 8.53
CA ASP A 54 -3.56 4.49 8.59
C ASP A 54 -2.99 4.11 9.97
N ASN A 55 -3.64 4.52 11.07
CA ASN A 55 -3.24 4.13 12.42
C ASN A 55 -3.20 2.61 12.59
N LYS A 56 -4.22 1.89 12.14
CA LYS A 56 -4.23 0.42 12.21
C LYS A 56 -3.07 -0.20 11.42
N SER A 57 -2.81 0.29 10.21
CA SER A 57 -1.68 -0.17 9.39
C SER A 57 -0.33 0.10 10.07
N LEU A 58 -0.19 1.23 10.76
CA LEU A 58 0.99 1.54 11.54
C LEU A 58 1.14 0.60 12.76
N GLU A 59 0.06 0.34 13.49
CA GLU A 59 0.04 -0.62 14.60
C GLU A 59 0.44 -2.03 14.13
N ASP A 60 -0.10 -2.51 13.00
CA ASP A 60 0.24 -3.81 12.44
C ASP A 60 1.74 -3.90 12.09
N LYS A 61 2.32 -2.81 11.55
CA LYS A 61 3.76 -2.74 11.24
C LYS A 61 4.62 -2.72 12.50
N ILE A 62 4.21 -1.96 13.52
CA ILE A 62 4.89 -1.94 14.82
C ILE A 62 4.90 -3.36 15.40
N GLY A 63 3.73 -4.02 15.42
CA GLY A 63 3.63 -5.40 15.89
C GLY A 63 4.55 -6.36 15.15
N TYR A 64 4.66 -6.22 13.82
CA TYR A 64 5.63 -7.01 13.03
C TYR A 64 7.09 -6.71 13.41
N PHE A 65 7.46 -5.45 13.61
CA PHE A 65 8.83 -5.07 13.99
C PHE A 65 9.20 -5.48 15.43
N GLU A 66 8.21 -5.62 16.30
CA GLU A 66 8.39 -6.12 17.67
C GLU A 66 8.56 -7.64 17.73
N THR A 67 8.24 -8.38 16.65
CA THR A 67 8.46 -9.83 16.61
C THR A 67 9.93 -10.19 16.79
N GLN A 68 10.17 -11.28 17.50
CA GLN A 68 11.52 -11.78 17.75
C GLN A 68 12.20 -12.16 16.43
N GLU A 69 11.46 -12.72 15.48
CA GLU A 69 11.94 -13.10 14.16
C GLU A 69 12.48 -11.90 13.37
N PHE A 70 11.76 -10.78 13.40
CA PHE A 70 12.21 -9.57 12.72
C PHE A 70 13.45 -8.98 13.40
N GLN A 71 13.46 -8.91 14.73
CA GLN A 71 14.61 -8.42 15.49
C GLN A 71 15.86 -9.27 15.26
N GLU A 72 15.71 -10.60 15.26
CA GLU A 72 16.80 -11.53 14.98
C GLU A 72 17.30 -11.39 13.54
N TRP A 73 16.39 -11.26 12.56
CA TRP A 73 16.77 -11.05 11.17
C TRP A 73 17.54 -9.74 10.97
N GLU A 74 17.09 -8.64 11.55
CA GLU A 74 17.80 -7.36 11.52
C GLU A 74 19.14 -7.42 12.27
N ALA A 75 19.22 -8.10 13.42
CA ALA A 75 20.47 -8.31 14.16
C ALA A 75 21.49 -9.13 13.35
N LYS A 76 21.05 -10.24 12.73
CA LYS A 76 21.87 -11.05 11.82
C LYS A 76 22.39 -10.21 10.66
N LYS A 77 21.52 -9.43 10.03
CA LYS A 77 21.85 -8.62 8.85
C LYS A 77 22.77 -7.44 9.16
N LYS A 78 22.53 -6.70 10.25
CA LYS A 78 23.25 -5.46 10.58
C LYS A 78 24.47 -5.67 11.46
N LEU A 79 24.40 -6.63 12.37
CA LEU A 79 25.44 -6.85 13.38
C LEU A 79 26.23 -8.14 13.13
N ASN A 80 25.91 -8.90 12.07
CA ASN A 80 26.40 -10.27 11.86
C ASN A 80 26.18 -11.13 13.12
N PHE A 81 25.10 -10.84 13.86
CA PHE A 81 24.79 -11.53 15.09
C PHE A 81 24.55 -13.02 14.82
N GLN A 82 25.16 -13.89 15.62
CA GLN A 82 24.98 -15.34 15.57
C GLN A 82 24.64 -15.82 16.98
N LYS A 83 23.71 -16.75 17.07
CA LYS A 83 23.46 -17.46 18.33
C LYS A 83 24.56 -18.49 18.57
N GLU A 84 24.77 -18.88 19.82
CA GLU A 84 25.86 -19.80 20.17
C GLU A 84 25.70 -21.20 19.55
N ASP A 85 24.49 -21.56 19.12
CA ASP A 85 24.16 -22.82 18.46
C ASP A 85 24.19 -22.73 16.91
N GLU A 86 24.58 -21.59 16.33
CA GLU A 86 24.59 -21.36 14.87
C GLU A 86 26.00 -21.42 14.29
N SER A 87 26.20 -22.15 13.18
CA SER A 87 27.48 -22.23 12.46
C SER A 87 27.39 -21.58 11.09
N VAL A 88 28.18 -20.52 10.85
CA VAL A 88 28.23 -19.82 9.56
C VAL A 88 29.38 -20.31 8.71
N VAL A 89 29.06 -20.75 7.49
CA VAL A 89 30.02 -21.20 6.48
C VAL A 89 30.18 -20.11 5.43
N VAL A 90 31.39 -19.55 5.32
CA VAL A 90 31.73 -18.63 4.23
C VAL A 90 32.10 -19.44 2.99
N VAL A 91 31.19 -19.51 2.03
CA VAL A 91 31.49 -20.11 0.72
C VAL A 91 32.30 -19.11 -0.08
N ARG A 92 33.62 -19.33 -0.15
CA ARG A 92 34.45 -18.63 -1.11
C ARG A 92 34.24 -19.28 -2.47
N PRO A 93 33.98 -18.52 -3.55
CA PRO A 93 34.06 -19.08 -4.88
C PRO A 93 35.46 -19.70 -5.00
N SER A 94 35.51 -20.98 -5.37
CA SER A 94 36.78 -21.62 -5.68
C SER A 94 37.50 -20.71 -6.67
N PRO A 95 38.80 -20.41 -6.50
CA PRO A 95 39.58 -19.91 -7.62
C PRO A 95 39.52 -21.00 -8.67
N SER A 96 38.58 -20.87 -9.61
CA SER A 96 38.60 -21.60 -10.85
C SER A 96 39.88 -21.17 -11.53
N GLN A 97 40.90 -22.01 -11.34
CA GLN A 97 42.03 -22.24 -12.22
C GLN A 97 42.41 -20.98 -13.00
N GLU A 98 43.25 -20.15 -12.39
CA GLU A 98 44.18 -19.36 -13.19
C GLU A 98 44.97 -20.36 -14.03
N THR A 99 44.68 -20.36 -15.34
CA THR A 99 45.40 -21.07 -16.37
C THR A 99 46.87 -20.67 -16.30
N ASN A 100 47.67 -21.41 -15.53
CA ASN A 100 49.11 -21.47 -15.75
C ASN A 100 49.32 -22.28 -17.02
N GLU A 101 49.40 -21.54 -18.12
CA GLU A 101 49.89 -22.00 -19.40
C GLU A 101 51.40 -22.24 -19.23
N SER A 102 51.80 -23.49 -18.95
CA SER A 102 53.04 -24.15 -19.38
C SER A 102 53.29 -25.42 -18.57
N GLU A 103 53.03 -26.57 -19.20
CA GLU A 103 53.92 -27.74 -19.33
C GLU A 103 53.13 -29.06 -19.27
N PRO A 104 53.38 -30.02 -20.19
CA PRO A 104 52.45 -31.11 -20.46
C PRO A 104 52.83 -32.37 -19.69
N GLU A 105 51.92 -32.88 -18.85
CA GLU A 105 51.96 -34.29 -18.46
C GLU A 105 50.64 -34.98 -18.79
N LYS A 106 50.79 -35.99 -19.64
CA LYS A 106 49.79 -36.95 -20.08
C LYS A 106 49.20 -37.68 -18.88
N LYS A 107 47.87 -37.84 -18.86
CA LYS A 107 47.20 -39.13 -18.60
C LYS A 107 45.69 -39.07 -18.86
N GLU A 108 45.32 -39.92 -19.81
CA GLU A 108 44.12 -40.80 -19.83
C GLU A 108 42.73 -40.17 -20.03
N GLU A 109 42.20 -40.45 -21.23
CA GLU A 109 40.79 -40.56 -21.55
C GLU A 109 40.02 -41.34 -20.49
N ASN A 110 38.99 -40.72 -19.90
CA ASN A 110 37.70 -41.38 -19.74
C ASN A 110 36.58 -40.39 -19.39
N GLY A 111 35.49 -40.47 -20.16
CA GLY A 111 34.17 -39.98 -19.77
C GLY A 111 33.89 -38.52 -20.15
N SER A 112 33.30 -38.34 -21.32
CA SER A 112 32.50 -37.17 -21.66
C SER A 112 31.58 -36.80 -20.49
N LYS A 113 31.87 -35.70 -19.80
CA LYS A 113 30.94 -35.07 -18.87
C LYS A 113 29.76 -34.57 -19.69
N GLU A 114 28.74 -35.40 -19.84
CA GLU A 114 27.47 -34.98 -20.40
C GLU A 114 26.96 -33.80 -19.59
N ASP A 115 26.79 -32.68 -20.29
CA ASP A 115 26.30 -31.42 -19.74
C ASP A 115 24.79 -31.55 -19.49
N MET A 116 24.43 -32.38 -18.51
CA MET A 116 23.05 -32.71 -18.21
C MET A 116 22.38 -31.53 -17.49
N PRO A 117 21.25 -31.01 -17.99
CA PRO A 117 20.50 -29.96 -17.33
C PRO A 117 20.07 -30.35 -15.91
N ASN A 118 20.05 -29.38 -15.00
CA ASN A 118 19.79 -29.63 -13.57
C ASN A 118 18.46 -30.33 -13.29
N TYR A 119 17.42 -30.10 -14.10
CA TYR A 119 16.13 -30.79 -13.93
C TYR A 119 16.22 -32.30 -14.14
N LYS A 120 17.06 -32.78 -15.09
CA LYS A 120 17.28 -34.21 -15.31
C LYS A 120 18.11 -34.85 -14.18
N LYS A 121 19.04 -34.10 -13.58
CA LYS A 121 19.83 -34.56 -12.43
C LYS A 121 18.92 -34.85 -11.23
N TRP A 122 18.02 -33.91 -10.90
CA TRP A 122 17.04 -34.09 -9.83
C TRP A 122 16.08 -35.24 -10.11
N TRP A 123 15.59 -35.36 -11.35
CA TRP A 123 14.73 -36.48 -11.74
C TRP A 123 15.41 -37.84 -11.53
N ASN A 124 16.67 -37.97 -11.97
CA ASN A 124 17.43 -39.20 -11.76
C ASN A 124 17.68 -39.49 -10.27
N TYR A 125 17.96 -38.48 -9.46
CA TYR A 125 18.20 -38.65 -8.03
C TYR A 125 16.95 -39.15 -7.29
N PHE A 126 15.77 -38.63 -7.62
CA PHE A 126 14.54 -38.97 -6.90
C PHE A 126 13.80 -40.19 -7.45
N PHE A 127 13.98 -40.55 -8.72
CA PHE A 127 13.11 -41.52 -9.39
C PHE A 127 13.84 -42.65 -10.13
N LYS A 128 15.17 -42.72 -10.05
CA LYS A 128 15.94 -43.80 -10.69
C LYS A 128 16.60 -44.70 -9.63
N TYR A 129 16.05 -45.90 -9.46
CA TYR A 129 16.61 -47.02 -8.69
C TYR A 129 17.25 -48.03 -9.65
#